data_AF-S8BS92-F1
#
_entry.id   AF-S8BS92-F1
#
_cell.length_a   1.000
_cell.length_b   1.000
_cell.length_c   1.000
_cell.angle_alpha   90.00
_cell.angle_beta   90.00
_cell.angle_gamma   90.00
#
_symmetry.space_group_name_H-M   'P 1'
#
loop_
_entity.id
_entity.type
_entity.pdbx_description
1 polymer ?
#
loop_
_entity_poly.entity_id
_entity_poly.type
_entity_poly.pdbx_seq_one_letter_code
_entity_poly.pdbx_strand_id
1 'polypeptide(L)'
;MGFCESEIFTIEIGEENKYFVHKDAISCASAVLKKEVESKMKEGETKVIKLKDSADDWLAFGLFLQFSYFGGYGYDENEKENALTVHASVYVFSEKVEALELKKMALKKATNLCANAGAPDLDEPAMGMVKVLQFALPEAVRIIYQHTYDKNTGKLPSVFIEASTSGVLTTQAVTIARDGFRILLAKFAGTYINSLRKNESFMAVLEEFPAFSADVLLFTGTGSKLNTDGEGNLKV
;
A
#
# COMPACT_ATOMS: atom_id res chain seq x y z
N MET A 1 -4.57 30.40 4.94
CA MET A 1 -3.17 30.68 5.33
C MET A 1 -2.28 29.89 4.39
N GLY A 2 -1.32 30.55 3.74
CA GLY A 2 -0.42 29.88 2.80
C GLY A 2 0.70 29.18 3.55
N PHE A 3 0.97 27.91 3.25
CA PHE A 3 2.04 27.12 3.89
C PHE A 3 3.43 27.80 3.79
N CYS A 4 3.62 28.69 2.82
CA CYS A 4 4.87 29.36 2.47
C CYS A 4 5.34 30.43 3.47
N GLU A 5 4.55 30.74 4.49
CA GLU A 5 4.91 31.72 5.53
C GLU A 5 5.49 31.05 6.79
N SER A 6 5.44 29.71 6.86
CA SER A 6 5.88 28.96 8.05
C SER A 6 7.37 28.62 8.01
N GLU A 7 7.93 28.32 9.19
CA GLU A 7 9.34 27.97 9.34
C GLU A 7 9.72 26.76 8.49
N ILE A 8 10.96 26.73 8.00
CA ILE A 8 11.49 25.63 7.20
C ILE A 8 12.25 24.65 8.09
N PHE A 9 11.94 23.37 7.95
CA PHE A 9 12.67 22.24 8.52
C PHE A 9 13.46 21.51 7.43
N THR A 10 14.62 20.99 7.80
CA THR A 10 15.39 20.08 6.95
C THR A 10 15.03 18.64 7.32
N ILE A 11 14.59 17.85 6.35
CA ILE A 11 14.32 16.43 6.52
C ILE A 11 15.41 15.64 5.81
N GLU A 12 16.17 14.85 6.56
CA GLU A 12 17.24 13.99 6.04
C GLU A 12 16.74 12.54 5.96
N ILE A 13 16.87 11.90 4.80
CA ILE A 13 16.42 10.53 4.53
C ILE A 13 17.59 9.74 3.94
N GLY A 14 18.11 8.79 4.70
CA GLY A 14 19.38 8.14 4.38
C GLY A 14 20.55 9.13 4.40
N GLU A 15 21.62 8.81 3.68
CA GLU A 15 22.86 9.61 3.69
C GLU A 15 22.83 10.79 2.71
N GLU A 16 22.10 10.65 1.60
CA GLU A 16 22.19 11.57 0.45
C GLU A 16 20.96 12.45 0.24
N ASN A 17 19.78 12.05 0.71
CA ASN A 17 18.54 12.76 0.39
C ASN A 17 18.18 13.78 1.48
N LYS A 18 17.96 15.03 1.06
CA LYS A 18 17.55 16.12 1.95
C LYS A 18 16.41 16.91 1.32
N TYR A 19 15.42 17.23 2.15
CA TYR A 19 14.29 18.06 1.77
C TYR A 19 14.18 19.29 2.67
N PHE A 20 13.83 20.42 2.08
CA PHE A 20 13.50 21.64 2.82
C PHE A 20 11.99 21.82 2.79
N VAL A 21 11.37 21.77 3.96
CA VAL A 21 9.92 21.61 4.07
C VAL A 21 9.35 22.64 5.03
N HIS A 22 8.24 23.24 4.64
CA HIS A 22 7.50 24.18 5.49
C HIS A 22 6.82 23.42 6.63
N LYS A 23 7.02 23.88 7.86
CA LYS A 23 6.48 23.30 9.09
C LYS A 23 5.00 23.02 9.00
N ASP A 24 4.23 23.98 8.48
CA ASP A 24 2.77 23.86 8.43
C ASP A 24 2.31 22.75 7.47
N ALA A 25 3.03 22.54 6.36
CA ALA A 25 2.68 21.50 5.39
C ALA A 25 2.72 20.11 6.05
N ILE A 26 3.81 19.78 6.74
CA ILE A 26 3.97 18.47 7.39
C ILE A 26 3.15 18.35 8.68
N SER A 27 2.94 19.45 9.40
CA SER A 27 2.14 19.46 10.63
C SER A 27 0.66 19.23 10.36
N CYS A 28 0.15 19.75 9.24
CA CYS A 28 -1.23 19.53 8.81
C CYS A 28 -1.43 18.11 8.29
N ALA A 29 -0.44 17.53 7.62
CA ALA A 29 -0.54 16.22 6.99
C ALA A 29 -0.27 15.04 7.94
N SER A 30 0.49 15.24 9.02
CA SER A 30 0.94 14.17 9.92
C SER A 30 0.95 14.63 11.38
N ALA A 31 0.20 13.92 12.23
CA ALA A 31 0.22 14.15 13.66
C ALA A 31 1.56 13.78 14.31
N VAL A 32 2.27 12.78 13.75
CA VAL A 32 3.60 12.38 14.19
C VAL A 32 4.61 13.48 13.90
N LEU A 33 4.70 13.94 12.64
CA LEU A 33 5.65 14.99 12.26
C LEU A 33 5.31 16.32 12.93
N LYS A 34 4.02 16.62 13.16
CA LYS A 34 3.60 17.76 13.97
C LYS A 34 4.25 17.75 15.36
N LYS A 35 4.23 16.61 16.05
CA LYS A 35 4.87 16.48 17.37
C LYS A 35 6.38 16.69 17.28
N GLU A 36 7.03 16.19 16.23
CA GLU A 36 8.48 16.36 16.02
C GLU A 36 8.87 17.83 15.80
N VAL A 37 8.10 18.59 15.02
CA VAL A 37 8.40 20.01 14.74
C VAL A 37 7.93 20.98 15.83
N GLU A 38 7.02 20.56 16.70
CA GLU A 38 6.57 21.32 17.87
C GLU A 38 7.32 20.93 19.16
N SER A 39 8.11 19.87 19.09
CA SER A 39 8.91 19.35 20.19
C SER A 39 10.01 20.34 20.59
N LYS A 40 10.29 20.42 21.90
CA LYS A 40 11.46 21.15 22.45
C LYS A 40 12.73 20.28 22.50
N MET A 41 12.73 19.15 21.79
CA MET A 41 13.89 18.28 21.69
C MET A 41 14.81 18.78 20.58
N LYS A 42 15.94 18.08 20.37
CA LYS A 42 16.98 18.51 19.43
C LYS A 42 16.44 18.80 18.04
N GLU A 43 15.43 18.06 17.60
CA GLU A 43 14.81 18.16 16.28
C GLU A 43 14.12 19.51 16.09
N GLY A 44 13.38 19.98 17.10
CA GLY A 44 12.73 21.29 17.08
C GLY A 44 13.71 22.46 17.26
N GLU A 45 14.80 22.27 18.00
CA GLU A 45 15.84 23.29 18.19
C GLU A 45 16.77 23.42 16.97
N THR A 46 17.18 22.29 16.40
CA THR A 46 18.07 22.24 15.22
C THR A 46 17.32 22.43 13.91
N LYS A 47 15.98 22.26 13.93
CA LYS A 47 15.12 22.25 12.75
C LYS A 47 15.51 21.17 11.74
N VAL A 48 16.07 20.06 12.23
CA VAL A 48 16.48 18.90 11.42
C VAL A 48 15.78 17.66 11.95
N ILE A 49 15.02 16.99 11.08
CA ILE A 49 14.42 15.68 11.36
C ILE A 49 15.18 14.64 10.52
N LYS A 50 15.63 13.56 11.17
CA LYS A 50 16.34 12.46 10.49
C LYS A 50 15.48 11.22 10.46
N LEU A 51 15.17 10.76 9.26
CA LEU A 51 14.47 9.52 8.97
C LEU A 51 15.52 8.45 8.61
N LYS A 52 15.58 7.37 9.38
CA LYS A 52 16.66 6.35 9.35
C LYS A 52 16.17 4.90 9.42
N ASP A 53 14.87 4.70 9.46
CA ASP A 53 14.24 3.39 9.49
C ASP A 53 14.34 2.70 8.12
N SER A 54 14.26 1.38 8.06
CA SER A 54 14.20 0.65 6.79
C SER A 54 12.93 0.98 6.00
N ALA A 55 11.88 1.45 6.67
CA ALA A 55 10.65 1.95 6.05
C ALA A 55 10.76 3.39 5.50
N ASP A 56 11.87 4.10 5.75
CA ASP A 56 12.05 5.49 5.33
C ASP A 56 12.59 5.57 3.89
N ASP A 57 11.67 5.41 2.94
CA ASP A 57 11.96 5.55 1.51
C ASP A 57 11.90 7.02 1.05
N TRP A 58 12.96 7.48 0.39
CA TRP A 58 13.10 8.88 -0.03
C TRP A 58 12.06 9.30 -1.07
N LEU A 59 11.64 8.36 -1.94
CA LEU A 59 10.65 8.59 -2.96
C LEU A 59 9.25 8.66 -2.33
N ALA A 60 8.91 7.75 -1.42
CA ALA A 60 7.68 7.78 -0.65
C ALA A 60 7.53 9.09 0.15
N PHE A 61 8.62 9.60 0.73
CA PHE A 61 8.61 10.91 1.38
C PHE A 61 8.36 12.05 0.40
N GLY A 62 9.00 12.03 -0.77
CA GLY A 62 8.76 13.03 -1.82
C GLY A 62 7.28 13.07 -2.25
N LEU A 63 6.63 11.91 -2.35
CA LEU A 63 5.20 11.82 -2.63
C LEU A 63 4.32 12.25 -1.45
N PHE A 64 4.74 11.97 -0.21
CA PHE A 64 4.11 12.55 0.98
C PHE A 64 4.18 14.08 0.97
N LEU A 65 5.29 14.69 0.50
CA LEU A 65 5.38 16.14 0.36
C LEU A 65 4.39 16.68 -0.68
N GLN A 66 4.26 16.03 -1.85
CA GLN A 66 3.23 16.43 -2.81
C GLN A 66 1.84 16.41 -2.16
N PHE A 67 1.53 15.34 -1.42
CA PHE A 67 0.27 15.24 -0.68
C PHE A 67 0.11 16.35 0.37
N SER A 68 1.14 16.67 1.13
CA SER A 68 1.07 17.67 2.19
C SER A 68 0.83 19.09 1.67
N TYR A 69 1.35 19.41 0.48
CA TYR A 69 1.13 20.72 -0.17
C TYR A 69 -0.15 20.78 -1.00
N PHE A 70 -0.52 19.71 -1.69
CA PHE A 70 -1.54 19.74 -2.74
C PHE A 70 -2.78 18.87 -2.44
N GLY A 71 -2.77 18.13 -1.34
CA GLY A 71 -3.85 17.21 -0.97
C GLY A 71 -3.88 15.90 -1.79
N GLY A 72 -2.89 15.68 -2.65
CA GLY A 72 -2.74 14.47 -3.45
C GLY A 72 -1.31 14.31 -3.97
N TYR A 73 -0.99 13.12 -4.48
CA TYR A 73 0.31 12.86 -5.11
C TYR A 73 0.16 12.24 -6.49
N GLY A 74 1.12 12.55 -7.36
CA GLY A 74 1.27 11.98 -8.69
C GLY A 74 2.57 11.18 -8.76
N TYR A 75 2.51 10.02 -9.39
CA TYR A 75 3.67 9.23 -9.79
C TYR A 75 3.50 8.87 -11.25
N ASP A 76 4.51 9.14 -12.08
CA ASP A 76 4.48 8.78 -13.49
C ASP A 76 4.89 7.31 -13.63
N GLU A 77 4.03 6.52 -14.27
CA GLU A 77 4.26 5.08 -14.46
C GLU A 77 5.43 4.78 -15.43
N ASN A 78 5.94 5.80 -16.12
CA ASN A 78 7.13 5.71 -16.98
C ASN A 78 8.45 5.93 -16.22
N GLU A 79 8.39 6.23 -14.93
CA GLU A 79 9.58 6.35 -14.08
C GLU A 79 10.25 4.98 -13.86
N LYS A 80 11.47 5.01 -13.31
CA LYS A 80 12.30 3.80 -13.17
C LYS A 80 11.71 2.77 -12.21
N GLU A 81 11.11 3.22 -11.12
CA GLU A 81 10.55 2.35 -10.10
C GLU A 81 9.15 1.87 -10.49
N ASN A 82 8.79 0.67 -10.06
CA ASN A 82 7.47 0.16 -10.38
C ASN A 82 6.38 0.86 -9.56
N ALA A 83 5.34 1.35 -10.22
CA ALA A 83 4.23 2.06 -9.57
C ALA A 83 3.58 1.27 -8.42
N LEU A 84 3.43 -0.06 -8.51
CA LEU A 84 2.87 -0.86 -7.42
C LEU A 84 3.78 -0.83 -6.18
N THR A 85 5.08 -0.98 -6.39
CA THR A 85 6.11 -0.90 -5.35
C THR A 85 6.12 0.49 -4.71
N VAL A 86 6.04 1.55 -5.51
CA VAL A 86 5.98 2.93 -5.02
C VAL A 86 4.72 3.18 -4.18
N HIS A 87 3.55 2.74 -4.64
CA HIS A 87 2.32 2.86 -3.85
C HIS A 87 2.37 2.05 -2.56
N ALA A 88 3.05 0.89 -2.55
CA ALA A 88 3.29 0.12 -1.33
C ALA A 88 4.18 0.89 -0.34
N SER A 89 5.29 1.49 -0.80
CA SER A 89 6.16 2.32 0.03
C SER A 89 5.43 3.53 0.60
N VAL A 90 4.62 4.24 -0.20
CA VAL A 90 3.78 5.35 0.27
C VAL A 90 2.76 4.88 1.32
N TYR A 91 2.15 3.70 1.11
CA TYR A 91 1.21 3.13 2.06
C TYR A 91 1.87 2.86 3.42
N VAL A 92 3.04 2.21 3.44
CA VAL A 92 3.81 1.95 4.66
C VAL A 92 4.25 3.26 5.32
N PHE A 93 4.84 4.17 4.55
CA PHE A 93 5.30 5.45 5.07
C PHE A 93 4.15 6.24 5.71
N SER A 94 2.99 6.29 5.04
CA SER A 94 1.80 6.99 5.54
C SER A 94 1.24 6.40 6.83
N GLU A 95 1.37 5.09 7.06
CA GLU A 95 1.02 4.47 8.34
C GLU A 95 1.97 4.92 9.44
N LYS A 96 3.28 4.89 9.17
CA LYS A 96 4.31 5.33 10.11
C LYS A 96 4.13 6.79 10.55
N VAL A 97 3.80 7.68 9.63
CA VAL A 97 3.59 9.10 9.94
C VAL A 97 2.13 9.43 10.31
N GLU A 98 1.27 8.43 10.48
CA GLU A 98 -0.16 8.58 10.81
C GLU A 98 -0.95 9.47 9.82
N ALA A 99 -0.55 9.50 8.54
CA ALA A 99 -1.23 10.21 7.47
C ALA A 99 -2.33 9.33 6.84
N LEU A 100 -3.44 9.13 7.56
CA LEU A 100 -4.49 8.17 7.18
C LEU A 100 -5.10 8.40 5.79
N GLU A 101 -5.29 9.66 5.39
CA GLU A 101 -5.86 9.97 4.07
C GLU A 101 -4.87 9.65 2.93
N LEU A 102 -3.56 9.83 3.17
CA LEU A 102 -2.53 9.39 2.24
C LEU A 102 -2.50 7.86 2.15
N LYS A 103 -2.64 7.15 3.28
CA LYS A 103 -2.72 5.69 3.35
C LYS A 103 -3.86 5.16 2.47
N LYS A 104 -5.07 5.72 2.63
CA LYS A 104 -6.23 5.40 1.80
C LYS A 104 -5.97 5.70 0.32
N MET A 105 -5.37 6.85 0.01
CA MET A 105 -5.07 7.24 -1.37
C MET A 105 -4.08 6.28 -2.05
N ALA A 106 -3.03 5.85 -1.33
CA ALA A 106 -2.06 4.90 -1.85
C ALA A 106 -2.68 3.54 -2.15
N LEU A 107 -3.52 3.03 -1.24
CA LEU A 107 -4.28 1.80 -1.47
C LEU A 107 -5.21 1.93 -2.67
N LYS A 108 -5.92 3.05 -2.80
CA LYS A 108 -6.83 3.33 -3.91
C LYS A 108 -6.10 3.33 -5.26
N LYS A 109 -4.95 4.01 -5.34
CA LYS A 109 -4.10 4.04 -6.55
C LYS A 109 -3.57 2.65 -6.90
N ALA A 110 -3.05 1.91 -5.92
CA ALA A 110 -2.61 0.53 -6.14
C ALA A 110 -3.75 -0.40 -6.58
N THR A 111 -4.95 -0.22 -6.02
CA THR A 111 -6.14 -1.00 -6.40
C THR A 111 -6.52 -0.75 -7.85
N ASN A 112 -6.53 0.51 -8.28
CA ASN A 112 -6.79 0.88 -9.67
C ASN A 112 -5.75 0.29 -10.63
N LEU A 113 -4.47 0.35 -10.25
CA LEU A 113 -3.38 -0.26 -11.03
C LEU A 113 -3.59 -1.77 -11.22
N CYS A 114 -3.88 -2.49 -10.13
CA CYS A 114 -4.15 -3.94 -10.16
C CYS A 114 -5.42 -4.30 -10.93
N ALA A 115 -6.47 -3.47 -10.85
CA ALA A 115 -7.74 -3.69 -11.54
C ALA A 115 -7.58 -3.48 -13.06
N ASN A 116 -6.90 -2.41 -13.46
CA ASN A 116 -6.66 -2.06 -14.86
C ASN A 116 -5.77 -3.11 -15.55
N ALA A 117 -4.82 -3.71 -14.84
CA ALA A 117 -4.02 -4.82 -15.37
C ALA A 117 -4.85 -6.05 -15.77
N GLY A 118 -6.06 -6.22 -15.23
CA GLY A 118 -6.97 -7.31 -15.56
C GLY A 118 -8.07 -6.97 -16.56
N ALA A 119 -8.12 -5.74 -17.06
CA ALA A 119 -9.12 -5.31 -18.03
C ALA A 119 -8.83 -5.96 -19.40
N PRO A 120 -9.81 -6.65 -20.01
CA PRO A 120 -9.68 -7.10 -21.39
C PRO A 120 -9.89 -5.89 -22.31
N ASP A 121 -8.83 -5.15 -22.62
CA ASP A 121 -8.89 -4.29 -23.80
C ASP A 121 -8.96 -5.19 -25.05
N LEU A 122 -9.89 -4.81 -25.93
CA LEU A 122 -10.36 -5.57 -27.10
C LEU A 122 -9.34 -5.68 -28.24
N ASP A 123 -8.13 -5.15 -28.06
CA ASP A 123 -7.01 -5.22 -28.99
C ASP A 123 -5.73 -5.46 -28.17
N GLU A 124 -4.90 -6.45 -28.50
CA GLU A 124 -3.73 -6.92 -27.70
C GLU A 124 -2.80 -5.80 -27.11
N PRO A 125 -2.06 -6.00 -25.99
CA PRO A 125 -2.01 -7.12 -25.06
C PRO A 125 -2.27 -6.69 -23.60
N ALA A 126 -3.44 -7.04 -23.03
CA ALA A 126 -3.65 -7.09 -21.58
C ALA A 126 -2.61 -7.97 -20.84
N MET A 127 -1.87 -8.79 -21.58
CA MET A 127 -0.71 -9.57 -21.14
C MET A 127 0.50 -8.73 -20.67
N GLY A 128 0.60 -7.46 -21.07
CA GLY A 128 1.74 -6.59 -20.76
C GLY A 128 1.75 -6.13 -19.30
N MET A 129 0.65 -5.57 -18.83
CA MET A 129 0.51 -5.04 -17.47
C MET A 129 0.54 -6.15 -16.40
N VAL A 130 -0.05 -7.32 -16.68
CA VAL A 130 0.06 -8.49 -15.78
C VAL A 130 1.52 -8.92 -15.66
N LYS A 131 2.31 -8.96 -16.74
CA LYS A 131 3.75 -9.28 -16.68
C LYS A 131 4.54 -8.22 -15.91
N VAL A 132 4.24 -6.94 -16.08
CA VAL A 132 4.89 -5.85 -15.32
C VAL A 132 4.60 -6.00 -13.83
N LEU A 133 3.35 -6.27 -13.46
CA LEU A 133 2.98 -6.49 -12.07
C LEU A 133 3.51 -7.81 -11.51
N GLN A 134 3.75 -8.84 -12.32
CA GLN A 134 4.41 -10.07 -11.86
C GLN A 134 5.85 -9.84 -11.39
N PHE A 135 6.57 -8.88 -11.98
CA PHE A 135 7.92 -8.51 -11.50
C PHE A 135 7.88 -7.60 -10.28
N ALA A 136 6.86 -6.75 -10.16
CA ALA A 136 6.70 -5.83 -9.04
C ALA A 136 6.12 -6.48 -7.79
N LEU A 137 5.24 -7.47 -7.96
CA LEU A 137 4.49 -8.10 -6.89
C LEU A 137 5.39 -8.68 -5.78
N PRO A 138 6.49 -9.41 -6.07
CA PRO A 138 7.38 -9.89 -5.02
C PRO A 138 7.89 -8.77 -4.11
N GLU A 139 8.29 -7.64 -4.69
CA GLU A 139 8.83 -6.52 -3.93
C GLU A 139 7.75 -5.76 -3.16
N ALA A 140 6.59 -5.54 -3.78
CA ALA A 140 5.44 -4.96 -3.09
C ALA A 140 5.01 -5.83 -1.88
N VAL A 141 5.06 -7.16 -2.01
CA VAL A 141 4.78 -8.08 -0.89
C VAL A 141 5.81 -7.91 0.21
N ARG A 142 7.12 -7.84 -0.10
CA ARG A 142 8.15 -7.58 0.91
C ARG A 142 7.88 -6.30 1.68
N ILE A 143 7.68 -5.19 0.97
CA ILE A 143 7.41 -3.88 1.59
C ILE A 143 6.22 -3.97 2.54
N ILE A 144 5.08 -4.49 2.06
CA ILE A 144 3.85 -4.55 2.86
C ILE A 144 3.96 -5.54 4.02
N TYR A 145 4.40 -6.78 3.78
CA TYR A 145 4.38 -7.81 4.81
C TYR A 145 5.49 -7.65 5.86
N GLN A 146 6.59 -6.96 5.53
CA GLN A 146 7.64 -6.61 6.51
C GLN A 146 7.23 -5.44 7.41
N HIS A 147 6.51 -4.45 6.89
CA HIS A 147 6.32 -3.16 7.59
C HIS A 147 4.90 -2.86 8.05
N THR A 148 3.89 -3.67 7.66
CA THR A 148 2.53 -3.55 8.20
C THR A 148 2.27 -4.63 9.24
N TYR A 149 1.43 -4.35 10.24
CA TYR A 149 0.96 -5.36 11.20
C TYR A 149 -0.52 -5.66 10.99
N ASP A 150 -0.85 -6.95 10.94
CA ASP A 150 -2.24 -7.40 10.85
C ASP A 150 -2.49 -8.51 11.88
N LYS A 151 -3.39 -8.24 12.83
CA LYS A 151 -3.75 -9.16 13.93
C LYS A 151 -4.40 -10.47 13.48
N ASN A 152 -4.90 -10.50 12.26
CA ASN A 152 -5.57 -11.64 11.67
C ASN A 152 -4.65 -12.43 10.72
N THR A 153 -3.44 -11.95 10.42
CA THR A 153 -2.42 -12.65 9.61
C THR A 153 -2.38 -14.17 9.86
N GLY A 154 -2.45 -14.95 8.78
CA GLY A 154 -2.39 -16.42 8.84
C GLY A 154 -3.63 -17.10 9.43
N LYS A 155 -4.65 -16.35 9.87
CA LYS A 155 -5.93 -16.91 10.35
C LYS A 155 -6.91 -17.00 9.20
N LEU A 156 -7.48 -18.18 8.99
CA LEU A 156 -8.63 -18.33 8.11
C LEU A 156 -9.81 -17.51 8.69
N PRO A 157 -10.62 -16.85 7.84
CA PRO A 157 -11.84 -16.20 8.28
C PRO A 157 -12.70 -17.19 9.08
N SER A 158 -13.17 -16.76 10.25
CA SER A 158 -14.11 -17.54 11.04
C SER A 158 -15.42 -17.62 10.26
N VAL A 159 -15.72 -18.76 9.65
CA VAL A 159 -17.04 -19.00 9.06
C VAL A 159 -18.02 -19.15 10.22
N PHE A 160 -18.78 -18.09 10.53
CA PHE A 160 -19.99 -18.26 11.32
C PHE A 160 -21.07 -18.82 10.40
N ILE A 161 -21.17 -20.15 10.34
CA ILE A 161 -22.43 -20.76 9.90
C ILE A 161 -23.38 -20.64 11.08
N GLU A 162 -24.18 -19.58 11.12
CA GLU A 162 -25.40 -19.65 11.91
C GLU A 162 -26.29 -20.71 11.25
N ALA A 163 -26.51 -21.83 11.95
CA ALA A 163 -27.50 -22.81 11.57
C ALA A 163 -28.89 -22.16 11.72
N SER A 164 -29.32 -21.42 10.69
CA SER A 164 -30.71 -20.98 10.59
C SER A 164 -31.60 -22.22 10.51
N THR A 165 -32.54 -22.34 11.43
CA THR A 165 -33.51 -23.43 11.63
C THR A 165 -34.48 -23.64 10.45
N SER A 166 -34.17 -23.13 9.26
CA SER A 166 -35.11 -22.99 8.15
C SER A 166 -34.45 -23.21 6.79
N GLY A 167 -33.62 -24.25 6.62
CA GLY A 167 -33.32 -24.89 5.32
C GLY A 167 -32.85 -24.03 4.13
N VAL A 168 -32.61 -22.73 4.32
CA VAL A 168 -32.14 -21.79 3.30
C VAL A 168 -30.70 -21.45 3.68
N LEU A 169 -29.75 -21.97 2.91
CA LEU A 169 -28.35 -21.59 2.98
C LEU A 169 -28.23 -20.14 2.48
N THR A 170 -28.41 -19.17 3.37
CA THR A 170 -27.96 -17.80 3.08
C THR A 170 -26.44 -17.79 3.22
N THR A 171 -25.73 -17.73 2.10
CA THR A 171 -24.30 -17.41 2.06
C THR A 171 -24.10 -16.00 2.62
N GLN A 172 -23.86 -15.89 3.93
CA GLN A 172 -23.35 -14.64 4.50
C GLN A 172 -21.98 -14.38 3.88
N ALA A 173 -21.79 -13.16 3.36
CA ALA A 173 -20.52 -12.71 2.83
C ALA A 173 -19.44 -12.85 3.91
N VAL A 174 -18.40 -13.63 3.63
CA VAL A 174 -17.27 -13.78 4.54
C VAL A 174 -16.55 -12.45 4.61
N THR A 175 -16.75 -11.69 5.69
CA THR A 175 -16.01 -10.45 5.91
C THR A 175 -14.57 -10.79 6.32
N ILE A 176 -13.64 -10.67 5.37
CA ILE A 176 -12.21 -10.87 5.62
C ILE A 176 -11.67 -9.59 6.28
N ALA A 177 -11.57 -9.60 7.61
CA ALA A 177 -10.93 -8.52 8.35
C ALA A 177 -9.40 -8.61 8.21
N ARG A 178 -8.83 -7.90 7.24
CA ARG A 178 -7.39 -7.84 6.95
C ARG A 178 -6.98 -6.42 6.55
N ASP A 179 -5.70 -6.10 6.61
CA ASP A 179 -5.12 -4.87 6.06
C ASP A 179 -5.43 -4.78 4.56
N GLY A 180 -5.88 -3.61 4.12
CA GLY A 180 -6.41 -3.44 2.76
C GLY A 180 -5.38 -3.74 1.67
N PHE A 181 -4.12 -3.37 1.89
CA PHE A 181 -3.06 -3.61 0.90
C PHE A 181 -2.66 -5.08 0.87
N ARG A 182 -2.63 -5.75 2.03
CA ARG A 182 -2.45 -7.22 2.10
C ARG A 182 -3.54 -7.96 1.33
N ILE A 183 -4.81 -7.60 1.52
CA ILE A 183 -5.93 -8.20 0.76
C ILE A 183 -5.74 -7.96 -0.74
N LEU A 184 -5.37 -6.75 -1.14
CA LEU A 184 -5.16 -6.40 -2.55
C LEU A 184 -4.10 -7.31 -3.19
N LEU A 185 -2.92 -7.44 -2.56
CA LEU A 185 -1.84 -8.26 -3.09
C LEU A 185 -2.22 -9.74 -3.12
N ALA A 186 -2.84 -10.25 -2.05
CA ALA A 186 -3.28 -11.64 -1.97
C ALA A 186 -4.35 -11.98 -3.03
N LYS A 187 -5.32 -11.09 -3.23
CA LYS A 187 -6.38 -11.26 -4.23
C LYS A 187 -5.84 -11.18 -5.65
N PHE A 188 -4.96 -10.23 -5.94
CA PHE A 188 -4.28 -10.14 -7.23
C PHE A 188 -3.46 -11.42 -7.50
N ALA A 189 -2.65 -11.85 -6.53
CA ALA A 189 -1.85 -13.06 -6.63
C ALA A 189 -2.70 -14.32 -6.83
N GLY A 190 -3.79 -14.48 -6.07
CA GLY A 190 -4.72 -15.59 -6.20
C GLY A 190 -5.39 -15.63 -7.58
N THR A 191 -5.78 -14.47 -8.12
CA THR A 191 -6.37 -14.33 -9.46
C THR A 191 -5.42 -14.82 -10.56
N TYR A 192 -4.13 -14.48 -10.45
CA TYR A 192 -3.13 -14.77 -11.48
C TYR A 192 -2.17 -15.92 -11.12
N ILE A 193 -2.52 -16.74 -10.13
CA ILE A 193 -1.62 -17.74 -9.54
C ILE A 193 -1.03 -18.72 -10.56
N ASN A 194 -1.80 -19.09 -11.58
CA ASN A 194 -1.37 -20.00 -12.65
C ASN A 194 -0.19 -19.47 -13.46
N SER A 195 -0.11 -18.14 -13.60
CA SER A 195 0.98 -17.43 -14.28
C SER A 195 2.13 -17.13 -13.33
N LEU A 196 1.80 -16.68 -12.11
CA LEU A 196 2.76 -16.30 -11.07
C LEU A 196 3.60 -17.47 -10.56
N ARG A 197 3.05 -18.68 -10.48
CA ARG A 197 3.79 -19.88 -10.05
C ARG A 197 4.97 -20.26 -10.95
N LYS A 198 5.07 -19.66 -12.14
CA LYS A 198 6.21 -19.84 -13.07
C LYS A 198 7.33 -18.82 -12.82
N ASN A 199 7.10 -17.82 -11.96
CA ASN A 199 8.06 -16.79 -11.61
C ASN A 199 8.78 -17.19 -10.31
N GLU A 200 10.08 -17.45 -10.39
CA GLU A 200 10.90 -17.87 -9.24
C GLU A 200 10.93 -16.83 -8.12
N SER A 201 11.00 -15.54 -8.45
CA SER A 201 10.98 -14.47 -7.45
C SER A 201 9.67 -14.42 -6.68
N PHE A 202 8.54 -14.72 -7.33
CA PHE A 202 7.26 -14.85 -6.65
C PHE A 202 7.20 -16.07 -5.74
N MET A 203 7.73 -17.21 -6.20
CA MET A 203 7.80 -18.43 -5.38
C MET A 203 8.68 -18.23 -4.14
N ALA A 204 9.81 -17.55 -4.27
CA ALA A 204 10.68 -17.19 -3.14
C ALA A 204 9.94 -16.35 -2.10
N VAL A 205 9.08 -15.41 -2.53
CA VAL A 205 8.27 -14.59 -1.61
C VAL A 205 7.18 -15.39 -0.91
N LEU A 206 6.57 -16.39 -1.57
CA LEU A 206 5.63 -17.30 -0.90
C LEU A 206 6.31 -18.10 0.23
N GLU A 207 7.56 -18.50 0.03
CA GLU A 207 8.36 -19.19 1.04
C GLU A 207 8.81 -18.25 2.16
N GLU A 208 9.27 -17.04 1.80
CA GLU A 208 9.75 -16.00 2.74
C GLU A 208 8.61 -15.49 3.64
N PHE A 209 7.38 -15.38 3.12
CA PHE A 209 6.22 -14.86 3.84
C PHE A 209 5.06 -15.88 3.90
N PRO A 210 5.08 -16.84 4.86
CA PRO A 210 3.98 -17.81 5.04
C PRO A 210 2.61 -17.15 5.27
N ALA A 211 2.62 -15.98 5.91
CA ALA A 211 1.47 -15.11 6.09
C ALA A 211 0.79 -14.74 4.77
N PHE A 212 1.58 -14.29 3.78
CA PHE A 212 1.10 -13.96 2.46
C PHE A 212 0.59 -15.21 1.74
N SER A 213 1.32 -16.32 1.82
CA SER A 213 0.87 -17.61 1.26
C SER A 213 -0.50 -18.05 1.78
N ALA A 214 -0.75 -17.92 3.09
CA ALA A 214 -2.04 -18.21 3.68
C ALA A 214 -3.14 -17.26 3.17
N ASP A 215 -2.85 -15.98 3.02
CA ASP A 215 -3.80 -15.00 2.48
C ASP A 215 -4.10 -15.27 0.99
N VAL A 216 -3.11 -15.66 0.17
CA VAL A 216 -3.30 -16.04 -1.24
C VAL A 216 -4.26 -17.21 -1.36
N LEU A 217 -4.13 -18.23 -0.50
CA LEU A 217 -5.02 -19.40 -0.49
C LEU A 217 -6.50 -19.05 -0.26
N LEU A 218 -6.81 -17.91 0.37
CA LEU A 218 -8.20 -17.45 0.53
C LEU A 218 -8.84 -17.08 -0.81
N PHE A 219 -8.04 -16.73 -1.80
CA PHE A 219 -8.51 -16.22 -3.09
C PHE A 219 -8.22 -17.17 -4.26
N THR A 220 -7.47 -18.25 -4.04
CA THR A 220 -7.26 -19.29 -5.07
C THR A 220 -8.55 -20.06 -5.33
N GLY A 221 -8.85 -20.34 -6.60
CA GLY A 221 -10.01 -21.14 -7.01
C GLY A 221 -11.34 -20.38 -7.12
N THR A 222 -11.41 -19.10 -6.74
CA THR A 222 -12.66 -18.33 -6.87
C THR A 222 -12.97 -17.86 -8.30
N GLY A 223 -11.99 -17.85 -9.23
CA GLY A 223 -12.17 -17.38 -10.61
C GLY A 223 -12.67 -15.92 -10.74
N SER A 224 -12.80 -15.23 -9.60
CA SER A 224 -13.45 -13.94 -9.47
C SER A 224 -12.47 -12.85 -9.83
N LYS A 225 -12.84 -12.01 -10.81
CA LYS A 225 -12.10 -10.81 -11.17
C LYS A 225 -11.95 -9.88 -9.94
N LEU A 226 -10.93 -9.03 -9.99
CA LEU A 226 -10.70 -8.01 -8.97
C LEU A 226 -11.81 -6.96 -9.05
N ASN A 227 -12.89 -7.16 -8.30
CA ASN A 227 -14.04 -6.27 -8.31
C ASN A 227 -13.74 -4.99 -7.49
N THR A 228 -13.92 -3.83 -8.12
CA THR A 228 -13.91 -2.52 -7.47
C THR A 228 -15.32 -1.92 -7.45
N ASP A 229 -15.53 -0.88 -6.65
CA ASP A 229 -16.79 -0.12 -6.61
C ASP A 229 -16.92 0.95 -7.71
N GLY A 230 -15.98 1.00 -8.66
CA GLY A 230 -15.92 2.04 -9.68
C GLY A 230 -15.23 3.32 -9.19
N GLU A 231 -15.05 3.49 -7.89
CA GLU A 231 -14.24 4.56 -7.32
C GLU A 231 -12.80 4.10 -7.06
N GLY A 232 -12.53 2.80 -7.06
CA GLY A 232 -11.20 2.23 -6.82
C GLY A 232 -11.03 1.64 -5.43
N ASN A 233 -12.12 1.47 -4.67
CA ASN A 233 -12.08 0.69 -3.45
C ASN A 233 -12.32 -0.79 -3.77
N LEU A 234 -11.60 -1.66 -3.08
CA LEU A 234 -11.71 -3.10 -3.26
C LEU A 234 -13.04 -3.61 -2.68
N LYS A 235 -13.83 -4.32 -3.49
CA LYS A 235 -14.96 -5.11 -2.98
C LYS A 235 -14.44 -6.45 -2.46
N VAL A 236 -14.47 -6.61 -1.14
CA VAL A 236 -14.11 -7.87 -0.44
C VAL A 236 -15.36 -8.71 -0.26
#